data_AF-A0A438CBY4-F1
#
_entry.id   AF-A0A438CBY4-F1
#
_cell.length_a   1.000
_cell.length_b   1.000
_cell.length_c   1.000
_cell.angle_alpha   90.00
_cell.angle_beta   90.00
_cell.angle_gamma   90.00
#
_symmetry.space_group_name_H-M   'P 1'
#
loop_
_entity.id
_entity.type
_entity.pdbx_description
1 polymer ?
#
loop_
_entity_poly.entity_id
_entity_poly.type
_entity_poly.pdbx_seq_one_letter_code
_entity_poly.pdbx_strand_id
1 'polypeptide(L)' 'MNSTSSISANVNNIPVLNGTNFKKWKEHIIIVLRYMDLDYALREDRPPNLTSASTAEQRTAIEKWE' A
#
# COMPACT_ATOMS: atom_id res chain seq x y z
N MET A 1 5.90 14.57 17.74
CA MET A 1 5.60 13.12 17.79
C MET A 1 6.40 12.46 16.68
N ASN A 2 7.25 11.51 17.02
CA ASN A 2 8.07 10.77 16.06
C ASN A 2 7.15 9.94 15.14
N SER A 3 7.29 10.10 13.82
CA SER A 3 6.44 9.47 12.80
C SER A 3 6.33 7.96 12.96
N THR A 4 7.37 7.31 13.50
CA THR A 4 7.44 5.88 13.80
C THR A 4 6.48 5.42 14.90
N SER A 5 6.26 6.21 15.96
CA SER A 5 5.31 5.86 17.04
C SER A 5 3.85 5.97 16.60
N SER A 6 3.55 6.89 15.67
CA SER A 6 2.22 7.03 15.10
C SER A 6 1.88 5.87 14.16
N ILE A 7 2.86 5.36 13.42
CA ILE A 7 2.70 4.21 12.53
C ILE A 7 2.41 2.93 13.34
N SER A 8 3.18 2.64 14.40
CA SER A 8 2.98 1.43 15.21
C SER A 8 1.63 1.43 15.92
N ALA A 9 1.19 2.57 16.45
CA ALA A 9 -0.13 2.72 17.06
C ALA A 9 -1.27 2.46 16.06
N ASN A 10 -1.13 2.89 14.81
CA ASN A 10 -2.15 2.73 13.78
C ASN A 10 -2.25 1.28 13.26
N VAL A 11 -1.10 0.59 13.10
CA VAL A 11 -1.08 -0.82 12.68
C VAL A 11 -1.67 -1.74 13.76
N ASN A 12 -1.42 -1.44 15.04
CA ASN A 12 -1.98 -2.22 16.17
C ASN A 12 -3.52 -2.15 16.25
N ASN A 13 -4.15 -1.17 15.60
CA ASN A 13 -5.61 -1.04 15.55
C ASN A 13 -6.25 -1.79 14.36
N ILE A 14 -5.46 -2.39 13.47
CA ILE A 14 -5.99 -3.21 12.38
C ILE A 14 -6.50 -4.53 12.96
N PRO A 15 -7.81 -4.84 12.86
CA PRO A 15 -8.33 -6.08 13.39
C PRO A 15 -7.75 -7.27 12.61
N VAL A 16 -7.39 -8.37 13.26
CA VAL A 16 -6.95 -9.57 12.54
C VAL A 16 -8.06 -10.05 11.60
N LEU A 17 -7.71 -10.36 10.35
CA LEU A 17 -8.67 -10.84 9.36
C LEU A 17 -9.28 -12.17 9.81
N ASN A 18 -10.60 -12.27 9.74
CA ASN A 18 -11.38 -13.46 10.01
C ASN A 18 -12.53 -13.59 8.99
N GLY A 19 -13.29 -14.67 9.10
CA GLY A 19 -14.35 -14.99 8.12
C GLY A 19 -15.51 -13.99 8.04
N THR A 20 -15.63 -13.02 8.95
CA THR A 20 -16.78 -12.10 9.01
C THR A 20 -16.41 -10.62 8.92
N ASN A 21 -15.13 -10.26 9.08
CA ASN A 21 -14.72 -8.87 9.25
C ASN A 21 -14.03 -8.23 8.03
N PHE A 22 -14.04 -8.88 6.85
CA PHE A 22 -13.31 -8.44 5.66
C PHE A 22 -13.49 -6.94 5.33
N LYS A 23 -14.73 -6.42 5.37
CA LYS A 23 -15.01 -5.00 5.09
C LYS A 23 -14.25 -4.07 6.05
N LYS A 24 -14.33 -4.33 7.35
CA LYS A 24 -13.68 -3.52 8.41
C LYS A 24 -12.17 -3.67 8.37
N TRP A 25 -11.67 -4.88 8.13
CA TRP A 25 -10.25 -5.15 7.99
C TRP A 25 -9.66 -4.39 6.80
N LYS A 26 -10.29 -4.52 5.62
CA LYS A 26 -9.87 -3.84 4.38
C LYS A 26 -9.85 -2.32 4.55
N GLU A 27 -10.86 -1.74 5.20
CA GLU A 27 -10.92 -0.30 5.46
C GLU A 27 -9.73 0.20 6.29
N HIS A 28 -9.40 -0.47 7.40
CA HIS A 28 -8.26 -0.08 8.23
C HIS A 28 -6.91 -0.21 7.50
N ILE A 29 -6.72 -1.28 6.74
CA ILE A 29 -5.51 -1.47 5.90
C ILE A 29 -5.35 -0.31 4.93
N ILE A 30 -6.41 0.06 4.21
CA ILE A 30 -6.39 1.16 3.24
C ILE A 30 -6.06 2.50 3.91
N ILE A 31 -6.62 2.77 5.09
CA ILE A 31 -6.33 4.00 5.84
C ILE A 31 -4.84 4.08 6.21
N VAL A 32 -4.26 3.00 6.72
CA VAL A 32 -2.84 2.97 7.10
C VAL A 32 -1.94 3.14 5.87
N LEU A 33 -2.24 2.45 4.77
CA LEU A 33 -1.45 2.58 3.54
C LEU A 33 -1.50 4.01 2.98
N ARG A 34 -2.67 4.65 2.97
CA ARG A 34 -2.82 6.07 2.58
C ARG A 34 -2.02 7.00 3.49
N TYR A 35 -2.04 6.74 4.79
CA TYR A 35 -1.31 7.56 5.76
C TYR A 35 0.21 7.45 5.58
N MET A 36 0.70 6.36 5.00
CA MET A 36 2.11 6.11 4.73
C MET A 36 2.50 6.38 3.27
N ASP A 37 1.60 6.89 2.45
CA ASP A 37 1.77 7.05 0.99
C ASP A 37 2.14 5.75 0.24
N LEU A 38 1.72 4.61 0.78
CA LEU A 38 1.94 3.26 0.23
C LEU A 38 0.73 2.69 -0.52
N ASP A 39 -0.28 3.50 -0.80
CA ASP A 39 -1.51 3.04 -1.45
C ASP A 39 -1.50 3.21 -2.97
N TYR A 40 -0.34 3.44 -3.58
CA TYR A 40 -0.22 3.66 -5.03
C TYR A 40 -0.74 2.47 -5.85
N ALA A 41 -0.34 1.23 -5.53
CA ALA A 41 -0.87 0.03 -6.18
C ALA A 41 -2.36 -0.24 -5.96
N LEU A 42 -2.99 0.42 -4.98
CA LEU A 42 -4.43 0.32 -4.76
C LEU A 42 -5.23 1.29 -5.63
N ARG A 43 -4.58 2.32 -6.19
CA ARG A 43 -5.19 3.36 -7.03
C ARG A 43 -4.91 3.15 -8.51
N GLU A 44 -3.74 2.62 -8.83
CA GLU A 44 -3.26 2.46 -10.20
C GLU A 44 -3.21 0.98 -10.59
N ASP A 45 -3.57 0.71 -11.85
CA ASP A 45 -3.39 -0.61 -12.43
C ASP A 45 -1.90 -0.96 -12.52
N ARG A 46 -1.60 -2.27 -12.42
CA ARG A 46 -0.22 -2.76 -12.53
C ARG A 46 0.38 -2.36 -13.88
N PRO A 47 1.53 -1.66 -13.92
CA PRO A 47 2.22 -1.37 -15.16
C PRO A 47 2.63 -2.67 -15.90
N PRO A 48 2.84 -2.62 -17.22
CA PRO A 48 3.40 -3.74 -17.96
C PRO A 48 4.74 -4.20 -17.37
N ASN A 49 5.02 -5.50 -17.45
CA ASN A 49 6.31 -6.03 -17.00
C ASN A 49 7.47 -5.36 -17.76
N LEU A 50 8.57 -5.14 -17.05
CA LEU A 50 9.78 -4.58 -17.64
C LEU A 50 10.38 -5.52 -18.69
N THR A 51 10.97 -4.91 -19.71
CA THR A 51 11.78 -5.57 -20.73
C THR A 51 13.17 -4.94 -20.77
N SER A 52 14.10 -5.54 -21.51
CA SER A 52 15.44 -4.96 -21.71
C SER A 52 15.41 -3.56 -22.34
N ALA A 53 14.35 -3.23 -23.08
CA ALA A 53 14.14 -1.94 -23.72
C ALA A 53 13.32 -0.94 -22.87
N SER A 54 12.95 -1.29 -21.64
CA SER A 54 12.14 -0.41 -20.80
C SER A 54 12.86 0.87 -20.43
N THR A 55 12.12 1.98 -20.56
CA THR A 55 12.53 3.34 -20.22
C THR A 55 12.72 3.52 -18.71
N ALA A 56 13.38 4.60 -18.31
CA ALA A 56 13.54 4.94 -16.90
C ALA A 56 12.18 5.19 -16.23
N GLU A 57 11.27 5.85 -16.95
CA GLU A 57 9.92 6.16 -16.47
C GLU A 57 9.10 4.89 -16.23
N GLN A 58 9.20 3.90 -17.13
CA GLN A 58 8.54 2.59 -16.94
C GLN A 58 9.12 1.84 -15.73
N ARG A 59 10.43 1.95 -15.48
CA ARG A 59 11.09 1.36 -14.31
C ARG A 59 10.64 2.04 -13.02
N THR A 60 10.54 3.36 -12.99
CA THR A 60 10.02 4.09 -11.83
C THR A 60 8.53 3.80 -11.59
N ALA A 61 7.73 3.64 -12.65
CA ALA A 61 6.33 3.31 -12.51
C ALA A 61 6.11 1.93 -11.85
N ILE A 62 6.88 0.90 -12.24
CA ILE A 62 6.79 -0.40 -11.59
C ILE A 62 7.35 -0.36 -10.16
N GLU A 63 8.45 0.36 -9.92
CA GLU A 63 9.06 0.51 -8.57
C GLU A 63 8.09 1.19 -7.59
N LYS A 64 7.31 2.17 -8.06
CA LYS A 64 6.31 2.84 -7.23
C LYS A 64 5.07 1.96 -6.98
N TRP A 65 4.78 1.03 -7.89
CA TRP A 65 3.65 0.11 -7.80
C TRP A 65 3.95 -1.10 -6.91
N GLU A 66 5.17 -1.62 -6.95
CA GLU A 66 5.61 -2.73 -6.07
C GLU A 66 5.73 -2.32 -4.60
#